data_AF-A0AAV6Z581-F1
#
_entry.id   AF-A0AAV6Z581-F1
#
_cell.length_a   1.000
_cell.length_b   1.000
_cell.length_c   1.000
_cell.angle_alpha   90.00
_cell.angle_beta   90.00
_cell.angle_gamma   90.00
#
_symmetry.space_group_name_H-M   'P 1'
#
loop_
_entity.id
_entity.type
_entity.pdbx_description
1 polymer ?
#
loop_
_entity_poly.entity_id
_entity_poly.type
_entity_poly.pdbx_seq_one_letter_code
_entity_poly.pdbx_strand_id
1 'polypeptide(L)'
;MKNLLLVLLLAVAYCSAFPAEAPKGNEENDAKFAEEYLKRYYNLQPNLKQSRKKGDSPLVLKIKEMQHFLGLKVTGQLDTDTMELMHQPRCGFTDVGEYSTFPGNKGWSKKEITYRILNYTPDMTTSEVDVAIQRAFKVWSDVTPLTFKRVYDGISDIEISFAAQVHNDFYPFDGPHGTLAHAFAPSSGIGGDAHFDEDETWTSGSNGYNLFLVAAHEFGHSLGLLHSSDPSALMYPTYHFIEPSEFRLPEDDVNGIQSLYGARTEPSEPEQPHQPDETPSNCLPNITFDAVTTLRGEILFFKENSFWRQISKNSEVETHFIKTFWPSLPNHIQAAYEIQDRDQVIVFKGITFQYV
;
A
#
# COMPACT_ATOMS: atom_id res chain seq x y z
N MET A 1 7.64 -27.12 -73.63
CA MET A 1 6.96 -26.85 -72.34
C MET A 1 7.44 -27.85 -71.28
N LYS A 2 8.68 -27.70 -70.84
CA LYS A 2 9.35 -28.46 -69.78
C LYS A 2 10.61 -27.62 -69.54
N ASN A 3 10.58 -26.77 -68.52
CA ASN A 3 11.70 -25.94 -67.97
C ASN A 3 11.23 -24.63 -67.30
N LEU A 4 9.93 -24.42 -67.08
CA LEU A 4 9.44 -23.24 -66.35
C LEU A 4 8.87 -23.55 -64.95
N LEU A 5 8.96 -24.81 -64.49
CA LEU A 5 8.42 -25.23 -63.19
C LEU A 5 9.50 -25.53 -62.13
N LEU A 6 10.78 -25.45 -62.48
CA LEU A 6 11.88 -25.78 -61.55
C LEU A 6 12.52 -24.56 -60.86
N VAL A 7 12.10 -23.34 -61.21
CA VAL A 7 12.69 -22.09 -60.66
C VAL A 7 11.87 -21.54 -59.48
N LEU A 8 10.68 -22.08 -59.20
CA LEU A 8 9.79 -21.61 -58.14
C LEU A 8 9.89 -22.38 -56.81
N LEU A 9 10.83 -23.34 -56.68
CA LEU A 9 11.00 -24.16 -55.47
C LEU A 9 12.30 -23.90 -54.68
N LEU A 10 13.06 -22.85 -55.00
CA LEU A 10 14.33 -22.52 -54.34
C LEU A 10 14.35 -21.16 -53.61
N ALA A 11 13.17 -20.60 -53.29
CA ALA A 11 13.05 -19.34 -52.54
C ALA A 11 12.40 -19.52 -51.15
N VAL A 12 12.57 -20.68 -50.50
CA VAL A 12 12.36 -20.78 -49.04
C VAL A 12 13.67 -20.41 -48.37
N ALA A 13 13.99 -19.11 -48.44
CA ALA A 13 15.05 -18.54 -47.64
C ALA A 13 14.61 -18.62 -46.17
N TYR A 14 15.48 -19.19 -45.35
CA TYR A 14 15.44 -19.22 -43.90
C TYR A 14 14.93 -17.90 -43.29
N CYS A 15 13.67 -17.86 -42.89
CA CYS A 15 13.22 -16.94 -41.85
C CYS A 15 13.45 -17.62 -40.50
N SER A 16 14.71 -17.65 -40.06
CA SER A 16 15.00 -17.74 -38.64
C SER A 16 14.55 -16.39 -38.06
N ALA A 17 13.36 -16.35 -37.46
CA ALA A 17 13.01 -15.26 -36.56
C ALA A 17 13.98 -15.36 -35.37
N PHE A 18 15.07 -14.62 -35.43
CA PHE A 18 15.83 -14.31 -34.22
C PHE A 18 14.88 -13.56 -33.29
N PRO A 19 14.84 -13.89 -31.99
CA PRO A 19 14.15 -13.04 -31.02
C PRO A 19 14.75 -11.64 -31.18
N ALA A 20 13.89 -10.64 -31.34
CA ALA A 20 14.34 -9.26 -31.27
C ALA A 20 15.02 -9.08 -29.91
N GLU A 21 16.32 -8.76 -29.89
CA GLU A 21 16.98 -8.27 -28.68
C GLU A 21 16.18 -7.06 -28.22
N ALA A 22 15.64 -7.13 -27.01
CA ALA A 22 15.00 -5.98 -26.38
C ALA A 22 15.96 -4.79 -26.43
N PRO A 23 15.47 -3.56 -26.65
CA PRO A 23 16.35 -2.41 -26.72
C PRO A 23 17.07 -2.25 -25.38
N LYS A 24 18.40 -2.45 -25.38
CA LYS A 24 19.29 -2.32 -24.21
C LYS A 24 19.20 -0.97 -23.47
N GLY A 25 18.53 0.02 -24.06
CA GLY A 25 18.33 1.34 -23.47
C GLY A 25 17.31 1.38 -22.32
N ASN A 26 16.38 0.44 -22.21
CA ASN A 26 15.46 0.41 -21.06
C ASN A 26 16.14 -0.22 -19.83
N GLU A 27 16.85 -1.33 -20.00
CA GLU A 27 17.47 -2.05 -18.88
C GLU A 27 18.51 -1.22 -18.10
N GLU A 28 19.30 -0.37 -18.78
CA GLU A 28 20.28 0.50 -18.11
C GLU A 28 19.61 1.63 -17.31
N ASN A 29 18.48 2.15 -17.81
CA ASN A 29 17.68 3.15 -17.10
C ASN A 29 16.96 2.53 -15.91
N ASP A 30 16.40 1.33 -16.07
CA ASP A 30 15.70 0.58 -15.03
C ASP A 30 16.67 0.22 -13.89
N ALA A 31 17.88 -0.24 -14.22
CA ALA A 31 18.90 -0.55 -13.24
C ALA A 31 19.33 0.68 -12.42
N LYS A 32 19.49 1.84 -13.09
CA LYS A 32 19.84 3.09 -12.41
C LYS A 32 18.71 3.59 -11.52
N PHE A 33 17.47 3.53 -12.01
CA PHE A 33 16.29 3.88 -11.23
C PHE A 33 16.15 2.99 -9.98
N ALA A 34 16.26 1.67 -10.14
CA ALA A 34 16.21 0.72 -9.05
C ALA A 34 17.35 0.94 -8.03
N GLU A 35 18.55 1.31 -8.49
CA GLU A 35 19.66 1.63 -7.58
C GLU A 35 19.33 2.85 -6.71
N GLU A 36 18.78 3.93 -7.28
CA GLU A 36 18.37 5.12 -6.53
C GLU A 36 17.19 4.83 -5.60
N TYR A 37 16.20 4.05 -6.05
CA TYR A 37 15.09 3.58 -5.23
C TYR A 37 15.60 2.82 -3.98
N LEU A 38 16.51 1.87 -4.18
CA LEU A 38 17.05 1.06 -3.08
C LEU A 38 18.01 1.85 -2.18
N LYS A 39 18.68 2.89 -2.69
CA LYS A 39 19.44 3.85 -1.85
C LYS A 39 18.49 4.60 -0.93
N ARG A 40 17.37 5.08 -1.47
CA ARG A 40 16.38 5.90 -0.75
C ARG A 40 15.61 5.11 0.30
N TYR A 41 15.05 3.95 -0.06
CA TYR A 41 14.10 3.23 0.79
C TYR A 41 14.66 1.97 1.46
N TYR A 42 15.81 1.47 0.98
CA TYR A 42 16.39 0.21 1.43
C TYR A 42 17.82 0.37 1.97
N ASN A 43 18.28 1.61 2.22
CA ASN A 43 19.61 1.92 2.75
C ASN A 43 20.76 1.26 1.96
N LEU A 44 20.62 1.14 0.62
CA LEU A 44 21.69 0.65 -0.25
C LEU A 44 22.90 1.59 -0.17
N GLN A 45 24.02 1.08 0.33
CA GLN A 45 25.23 1.89 0.53
C GLN A 45 25.96 2.17 -0.79
N PRO A 46 26.23 3.45 -1.13
CA PRO A 46 27.07 3.77 -2.28
C PRO A 46 28.51 3.33 -1.97
N ASN A 47 29.06 2.42 -2.77
CA ASN A 47 30.46 1.95 -2.73
C ASN A 47 30.81 0.74 -1.84
N LEU A 48 29.92 -0.24 -1.68
CA LEU A 48 30.42 -1.58 -1.36
C LEU A 48 31.24 -2.10 -2.55
N LYS A 49 32.58 -1.93 -2.48
CA LYS A 49 33.54 -2.56 -3.41
C LYS A 49 33.04 -3.97 -3.68
N GLN A 50 32.69 -4.26 -4.94
CA GLN A 50 32.24 -5.58 -5.36
C GLN A 50 33.22 -6.62 -4.84
N SER A 51 32.88 -7.24 -3.72
CA SER A 51 33.70 -8.32 -3.19
C SER A 51 33.55 -9.44 -4.21
N ARG A 52 34.65 -9.84 -4.86
CA ARG A 52 34.71 -11.00 -5.75
C ARG A 52 34.52 -12.32 -4.97
N LYS A 53 33.62 -12.35 -3.98
CA LYS A 53 33.18 -13.55 -3.29
C LYS A 53 32.01 -14.15 -4.05
N LYS A 54 31.97 -15.47 -4.15
CA LYS A 54 30.78 -16.22 -4.60
C LYS A 54 29.60 -15.84 -3.69
N GLY A 55 28.67 -15.03 -4.19
CA GLY A 55 27.48 -14.59 -3.47
C GLY A 55 26.72 -13.54 -4.27
N ASP A 56 25.46 -13.30 -3.91
CA ASP A 56 24.64 -12.25 -4.52
C ASP A 56 25.28 -10.86 -4.29
N SER A 57 25.13 -9.97 -5.28
CA SER A 57 25.60 -8.59 -5.13
C SER A 57 24.77 -7.85 -4.07
N PRO A 58 25.31 -6.80 -3.44
CA PRO A 58 24.53 -5.98 -2.49
C PRO A 58 23.21 -5.46 -3.09
N LEU A 59 23.21 -5.15 -4.39
CA LEU A 59 22.00 -4.76 -5.12
C LEU A 59 20.97 -5.89 -5.15
N VAL A 60 21.36 -7.10 -5.53
CA VAL A 60 20.47 -8.27 -5.58
C VAL A 60 19.90 -8.59 -4.19
N LEU A 61 20.71 -8.46 -3.14
CA LEU A 61 20.24 -8.65 -1.76
C LEU A 61 19.17 -7.61 -1.37
N LYS A 62 19.38 -6.33 -1.74
CA LYS A 62 18.39 -5.28 -1.49
C LYS A 62 17.12 -5.42 -2.33
N ILE A 63 17.23 -5.91 -3.57
CA ILE A 63 16.05 -6.28 -4.37
C ILE A 63 15.26 -7.39 -3.67
N LYS A 64 15.92 -8.44 -3.16
CA LYS A 64 15.24 -9.52 -2.45
C LYS A 64 14.58 -9.06 -1.15
N GLU A 65 15.24 -8.19 -0.40
CA GLU A 65 14.68 -7.58 0.82
C GLU A 65 13.44 -6.74 0.50
N MET A 66 13.51 -5.93 -0.56
CA MET A 66 12.38 -5.16 -1.05
C MET A 66 11.22 -6.04 -1.49
N GLN A 67 11.48 -7.01 -2.35
CA GLN A 67 10.46 -7.93 -2.86
C GLN A 67 9.76 -8.65 -1.70
N HIS A 68 10.53 -9.12 -0.72
CA HIS A 68 9.96 -9.75 0.46
C HIS A 68 9.07 -8.79 1.26
N PHE A 69 9.53 -7.56 1.51
CA PHE A 69 8.78 -6.57 2.28
C PHE A 69 7.48 -6.14 1.59
N LEU A 70 7.50 -5.96 0.27
CA LEU A 70 6.38 -5.50 -0.54
C LEU A 70 5.51 -6.66 -1.08
N GLY A 71 5.66 -7.86 -0.52
CA GLY A 71 4.83 -9.02 -0.85
C GLY A 71 5.02 -9.60 -2.26
N LEU A 72 6.10 -9.25 -2.95
CA LEU A 72 6.45 -9.78 -4.26
C LEU A 72 7.13 -11.15 -4.16
N LYS A 73 7.13 -11.88 -5.27
CA LYS A 73 7.95 -13.09 -5.41
C LYS A 73 9.43 -12.72 -5.30
N VAL A 74 10.13 -13.33 -4.35
CA VAL A 74 11.56 -13.06 -4.11
C VAL A 74 12.43 -13.71 -5.18
N THR A 75 12.74 -12.96 -6.24
CA THR A 75 13.58 -13.38 -7.38
C THR A 75 14.99 -12.78 -7.31
N GLY A 76 15.13 -11.61 -6.70
CA GLY A 76 16.35 -10.79 -6.75
C GLY A 76 16.62 -10.17 -8.12
N GLN A 77 15.61 -10.14 -9.00
CA GLN A 77 15.69 -9.61 -10.35
C GLN A 77 14.74 -8.40 -10.48
N LEU A 78 15.07 -7.49 -11.39
CA LEU A 78 14.17 -6.41 -11.80
C LEU A 78 13.15 -6.94 -12.83
N ASP A 79 12.32 -7.88 -12.38
CA ASP A 79 11.21 -8.38 -13.20
C ASP A 79 10.09 -7.34 -13.33
N THR A 80 9.14 -7.60 -14.24
CA THR A 80 8.06 -6.66 -14.58
C THR A 80 7.30 -6.21 -13.32
N ASP A 81 6.88 -7.15 -12.47
CA ASP A 81 6.14 -6.85 -11.24
C ASP A 81 6.97 -5.98 -10.28
N THR A 82 8.28 -6.26 -10.16
CA THR A 82 9.22 -5.46 -9.35
C THR A 82 9.30 -4.02 -9.84
N MET A 83 9.47 -3.81 -11.15
CA MET A 83 9.60 -2.47 -11.72
C MET A 83 8.27 -1.71 -11.69
N GLU A 84 7.16 -2.39 -11.97
CA GLU A 84 5.81 -1.80 -11.86
C GLU A 84 5.56 -1.29 -10.44
N LEU A 85 5.92 -2.06 -9.42
CA LEU A 85 5.77 -1.65 -8.03
C LEU A 85 6.71 -0.49 -7.65
N MET A 86 8.00 -0.55 -8.03
CA MET A 86 8.94 0.55 -7.74
C MET A 86 8.51 1.89 -8.35
N HIS A 87 7.77 1.87 -9.45
CA HIS A 87 7.23 3.08 -10.09
C HIS A 87 5.92 3.59 -9.47
N GLN A 88 5.32 2.86 -8.53
CA GLN A 88 4.13 3.36 -7.84
C GLN A 88 4.48 4.53 -6.91
N PRO A 89 3.63 5.56 -6.88
CA PRO A 89 3.77 6.65 -5.92
C PRO A 89 3.69 6.11 -4.49
N ARG A 90 4.48 6.66 -3.56
CA ARG A 90 4.68 6.11 -2.23
C ARG A 90 5.10 7.16 -1.20
N CYS A 91 5.11 6.75 0.07
CA CYS A 91 5.74 7.50 1.16
C CYS A 91 7.28 7.55 1.01
N GLY A 92 7.86 8.69 1.38
CA GLY A 92 9.29 8.98 1.36
C GLY A 92 10.10 8.32 2.48
N PHE A 93 9.42 7.71 3.45
CA PHE A 93 10.03 7.03 4.58
C PHE A 93 10.68 5.70 4.17
N THR A 94 11.74 5.29 4.88
CA THR A 94 12.49 4.05 4.59
C THR A 94 11.70 2.80 4.99
N ASP A 95 11.69 1.77 4.14
CA ASP A 95 11.03 0.49 4.43
C ASP A 95 11.87 -0.40 5.36
N VAL A 96 13.17 -0.13 5.40
CA VAL A 96 14.12 -0.89 6.21
C VAL A 96 14.82 -0.01 7.22
N GLY A 97 15.04 -0.61 8.38
CA GLY A 97 15.61 0.04 9.52
C GLY A 97 14.67 -0.09 10.69
N GLU A 98 15.16 -0.74 11.74
CA GLU A 98 14.75 -0.31 13.07
C GLU A 98 15.04 1.20 13.13
N TYR A 99 14.10 2.01 13.56
CA TYR A 99 14.46 3.27 14.21
C TYR A 99 15.19 2.92 15.52
N SER A 100 16.46 2.49 15.40
CA SER A 100 17.40 2.32 16.50
C SER A 100 18.34 3.51 16.62
N THR A 101 17.97 4.67 16.04
CA THR A 101 18.41 5.96 16.59
C THR A 101 17.86 6.17 18.01
N PHE A 102 16.77 5.47 18.38
CA PHE A 102 16.27 5.38 19.76
C PHE A 102 15.80 3.94 20.08
N PRO A 103 16.62 3.12 20.76
CA PRO A 103 16.15 1.84 21.31
C PRO A 103 14.92 2.08 22.21
N GLY A 104 13.76 1.59 21.76
CA GLY A 104 12.49 1.73 22.49
C GLY A 104 11.61 2.90 22.03
N ASN A 105 11.33 3.01 20.73
CA ASN A 105 10.34 3.93 20.15
C ASN A 105 8.97 3.69 20.80
N LYS A 106 8.60 4.52 21.78
CA LYS A 106 7.43 4.35 22.68
C LYS A 106 6.25 5.25 22.30
N GLY A 107 6.26 5.81 21.08
CA GLY A 107 5.37 6.91 20.72
C GLY A 107 5.62 8.15 21.59
N TRP A 108 4.74 9.13 21.45
CA TRP A 108 4.68 10.30 22.34
C TRP A 108 4.40 9.88 23.79
N SER A 109 5.11 10.48 24.75
CA SER A 109 4.91 10.22 26.19
C SER A 109 3.64 10.86 26.78
N LYS A 110 2.95 11.67 25.97
CA LYS A 110 1.73 12.40 26.33
C LYS A 110 0.59 12.03 25.39
N LYS A 111 -0.64 12.31 25.82
CA LYS A 111 -1.86 11.96 25.07
C LYS A 111 -2.46 13.14 24.29
N GLU A 112 -2.29 14.37 24.78
CA GLU A 112 -2.64 15.57 24.02
C GLU A 112 -1.44 15.96 23.16
N ILE A 113 -1.60 15.80 21.85
CA ILE A 113 -0.62 16.14 20.82
C ILE A 113 -1.09 17.42 20.14
N THR A 114 -0.24 18.43 20.08
CA THR A 114 -0.54 19.67 19.37
C THR A 114 0.02 19.62 17.95
N TYR A 115 -0.72 20.18 17.00
CA TYR A 115 -0.27 20.28 15.63
C TYR A 115 -0.50 21.69 15.07
N ARG A 116 0.29 22.06 14.06
CA ARG A 116 0.17 23.33 13.35
C ARG A 116 0.35 23.12 11.85
N ILE A 117 -0.52 23.74 11.06
CA ILE A 117 -0.36 23.84 9.61
C ILE A 117 0.42 25.13 9.32
N LEU A 118 1.63 25.02 8.79
CA LEU A 118 2.55 26.14 8.56
C LEU A 118 2.20 26.92 7.29
N ASN A 119 1.82 26.20 6.24
CA ASN A 119 1.40 26.73 4.94
C ASN A 119 0.38 25.78 4.30
N TYR A 120 -0.16 26.18 3.14
CA TYR A 120 -1.22 25.47 2.43
C TYR A 120 -0.86 25.34 0.96
N THR A 121 -1.21 24.19 0.37
CA THR A 121 -1.19 23.99 -1.08
C THR A 121 -2.20 24.92 -1.78
N PRO A 122 -1.87 25.48 -2.97
CA PRO A 122 -2.81 26.24 -3.78
C PRO A 122 -3.85 25.36 -4.51
N ASP A 123 -3.69 24.03 -4.52
CA ASP A 123 -4.57 23.12 -5.26
C ASP A 123 -5.94 22.94 -4.59
N MET A 124 -6.00 23.18 -3.29
CA MET A 124 -7.17 22.99 -2.45
C MET A 124 -7.47 24.28 -1.68
N THR A 125 -8.74 24.51 -1.34
CA THR A 125 -9.05 25.61 -0.43
C THR A 125 -8.48 25.31 0.96
N THR A 126 -8.15 26.36 1.72
CA THR A 126 -7.65 26.18 3.10
C THR A 126 -8.61 25.39 3.98
N SER A 127 -9.92 25.51 3.75
CA SER A 127 -10.95 24.73 4.43
C SER A 127 -10.91 23.24 4.08
N GLU A 128 -10.64 22.89 2.82
CA GLU A 128 -10.53 21.49 2.40
C GLU A 128 -9.29 20.83 2.99
N VAL A 129 -8.16 21.54 3.00
CA VAL A 129 -6.94 21.09 3.68
C VAL A 129 -7.20 20.90 5.18
N ASP A 130 -7.80 21.89 5.83
CA ASP A 130 -8.13 21.81 7.27
C ASP A 130 -9.01 20.60 7.60
N VAL A 131 -9.99 20.30 6.74
CA VAL A 131 -10.87 19.13 6.89
C VAL A 131 -10.11 17.83 6.67
N ALA A 132 -9.27 17.75 5.63
CA ALA A 132 -8.46 16.57 5.34
C ALA A 132 -7.52 16.22 6.51
N ILE A 133 -6.81 17.22 7.03
CA ILE A 133 -5.88 17.08 8.17
C ILE A 133 -6.62 16.70 9.45
N GLN A 134 -7.72 17.37 9.79
CA GLN A 134 -8.52 17.01 10.96
C GLN A 134 -9.05 15.57 10.86
N ARG A 135 -9.50 15.17 9.68
CA ARG A 135 -10.00 13.83 9.43
C ARG A 135 -8.90 12.78 9.54
N ALA A 136 -7.69 13.07 9.04
CA ALA A 136 -6.52 12.21 9.15
C ALA A 136 -6.12 11.96 10.61
N PHE A 137 -6.07 13.01 11.45
CA PHE A 137 -5.87 12.83 12.90
C PHE A 137 -7.01 12.05 13.56
N LYS A 138 -8.24 12.25 13.09
CA LYS A 138 -9.41 11.57 13.64
C LYS A 138 -9.27 10.05 13.52
N VAL A 139 -8.73 9.54 12.41
CA VAL A 139 -8.46 8.11 12.18
C VAL A 139 -7.75 7.48 13.37
N TRP A 140 -6.70 8.14 13.87
CA TRP A 140 -5.89 7.65 14.98
C TRP A 140 -6.56 7.88 16.35
N SER A 141 -7.21 9.04 16.56
CA SER A 141 -7.92 9.33 17.82
C SER A 141 -9.18 8.50 18.04
N ASP A 142 -9.74 7.92 16.98
CA ASP A 142 -10.93 7.07 17.08
C ASP A 142 -10.62 5.74 17.76
N VAL A 143 -9.37 5.25 17.64
CA VAL A 143 -8.95 3.94 18.16
C VAL A 143 -7.96 4.02 19.31
N THR A 144 -7.52 5.22 19.69
CA THR A 144 -6.57 5.45 20.81
C THR A 144 -7.09 6.50 21.81
N PRO A 145 -6.47 6.60 23.00
CA PRO A 145 -6.70 7.70 23.93
C PRO A 145 -6.09 9.04 23.51
N LEU A 146 -5.49 9.15 22.32
CA LEU A 146 -4.83 10.37 21.86
C LEU A 146 -5.85 11.45 21.50
N THR A 147 -5.51 12.69 21.80
CA THR A 147 -6.25 13.87 21.36
C THR A 147 -5.34 14.79 20.58
N PHE A 148 -5.88 15.38 19.51
CA PHE A 148 -5.14 16.27 18.63
C PHE A 148 -5.70 17.68 18.73
N LYS A 149 -4.83 18.63 19.06
CA LYS A 149 -5.22 20.03 19.25
C LYS A 149 -4.45 20.91 18.30
N ARG A 150 -5.19 21.56 17.39
CA ARG A 150 -4.61 22.58 16.53
C ARG A 150 -4.18 23.79 17.35
N VAL A 151 -2.95 24.25 17.11
CA VAL A 151 -2.43 25.52 17.62
C VAL A 151 -2.05 26.43 16.43
N TYR A 152 -2.07 27.74 16.65
CA TYR A 152 -1.84 28.74 15.60
C TYR A 152 -0.56 29.56 15.82
N ASP A 153 0.02 29.49 17.01
CA ASP A 153 1.26 30.15 17.39
C ASP A 153 2.11 29.21 18.27
N GLY A 154 3.35 29.62 18.56
CA GLY A 154 4.26 28.85 19.41
C GLY A 154 4.89 27.64 18.72
N ILE A 155 5.34 26.67 19.52
CA ILE A 155 5.90 25.39 19.07
C ILE A 155 4.80 24.33 19.22
N SER A 156 4.61 23.50 18.21
CA SER A 156 3.73 22.31 18.25
C SER A 156 4.54 21.01 18.25
N ASP A 157 3.89 19.89 18.52
CA ASP A 157 4.52 18.57 18.43
C ASP A 157 4.62 18.05 16.99
N ILE A 158 3.67 18.46 16.14
CA ILE A 158 3.62 18.08 14.72
C ILE A 158 3.44 19.35 13.90
N GLU A 159 4.47 19.76 13.17
CA GLU A 159 4.36 20.79 12.14
C GLU A 159 4.04 20.15 10.78
N ILE A 160 3.03 20.69 10.10
CA ILE A 160 2.57 20.23 8.80
C ILE A 160 2.91 21.30 7.77
N SER A 161 3.65 20.92 6.74
CA SER A 161 4.00 21.84 5.66
C SER A 161 3.93 21.19 4.29
N PHE A 162 3.73 22.02 3.27
CA PHE A 162 3.82 21.64 1.88
C PHE A 162 5.07 22.28 1.29
N ALA A 163 5.93 21.49 0.66
CA ALA A 163 7.20 21.98 0.14
C ALA A 163 7.62 21.17 -1.09
N ALA A 164 8.37 21.80 -1.99
CA ALA A 164 8.91 21.13 -3.18
C ALA A 164 10.40 20.87 -3.02
N GLN A 165 10.88 19.73 -3.54
CA GLN A 165 12.29 19.38 -3.65
C GLN A 165 13.06 19.58 -2.34
N VAL A 166 14.09 20.43 -2.29
CA VAL A 166 14.89 20.68 -1.07
C VAL A 166 14.14 21.59 -0.11
N HIS A 167 13.80 21.05 1.07
CA HIS A 167 12.97 21.76 2.06
C HIS A 167 13.49 21.68 3.51
N ASN A 168 14.80 21.86 3.68
CA ASN A 168 15.48 22.12 4.97
C ASN A 168 15.51 20.98 6.02
N ASP A 169 15.27 19.73 5.63
CA ASP A 169 15.31 18.56 6.53
C ASP A 169 16.29 17.45 6.09
N PHE A 170 17.08 17.70 5.04
CA PHE A 170 18.01 16.76 4.38
C PHE A 170 17.37 15.64 3.55
N TYR A 171 16.05 15.60 3.42
CA TYR A 171 15.32 14.60 2.64
C TYR A 171 14.54 15.27 1.50
N PRO A 172 15.20 15.65 0.38
CA PRO A 172 14.51 16.37 -0.68
C PRO A 172 13.47 15.50 -1.41
N PHE A 173 12.34 16.09 -1.80
CA PHE A 173 11.40 15.44 -2.71
C PHE A 173 11.95 15.35 -4.14
N ASP A 174 11.34 14.49 -4.96
CA ASP A 174 11.77 14.15 -6.32
C ASP A 174 10.94 14.82 -7.45
N GLY A 175 9.98 15.68 -7.09
CA GLY A 175 9.09 16.34 -8.04
C GLY A 175 7.82 15.50 -8.25
N PRO A 176 7.09 15.69 -9.37
CA PRO A 176 5.79 15.04 -9.55
C PRO A 176 5.88 13.51 -9.56
N HIS A 177 4.90 12.86 -8.93
CA HIS A 177 4.83 11.44 -8.66
C HIS A 177 5.94 10.94 -7.72
N GLY A 178 6.17 9.63 -7.65
CA GLY A 178 7.26 9.08 -6.84
C GLY A 178 7.00 9.30 -5.34
N THR A 179 7.71 10.24 -4.71
CA THR A 179 7.61 10.50 -3.28
C THR A 179 6.52 11.52 -2.96
N LEU A 180 5.40 11.08 -2.40
CA LEU A 180 4.26 11.95 -2.14
C LEU A 180 4.44 12.86 -0.92
N ALA A 181 5.02 12.30 0.14
CA ALA A 181 5.14 12.93 1.44
C ALA A 181 6.13 12.12 2.31
N HIS A 182 6.55 12.69 3.42
CA HIS A 182 7.19 11.94 4.51
C HIS A 182 6.90 12.59 5.86
N ALA A 183 7.05 11.80 6.91
CA ALA A 183 6.98 12.29 8.28
C ALA A 183 8.07 11.69 9.18
N PHE A 184 8.36 12.41 10.26
CA PHE A 184 9.35 11.99 11.24
C PHE A 184 8.70 11.34 12.45
N ALA A 185 9.34 10.31 12.98
CA ALA A 185 8.92 9.68 14.24
C ALA A 185 8.90 10.68 15.42
N PRO A 186 8.10 10.41 16.47
CA PRO A 186 8.03 11.24 17.68
C PRO A 186 9.41 11.58 18.26
N SER A 187 9.75 12.86 18.32
CA SER A 187 10.99 13.34 18.94
C SER A 187 10.92 14.85 19.20
N SER A 188 12.00 15.43 19.70
CA SER A 188 12.15 16.89 19.81
C SER A 188 12.57 17.51 18.47
N GLY A 189 12.25 18.80 18.26
CA GLY A 189 12.64 19.50 17.04
C GLY A 189 11.73 19.11 15.89
N ILE A 190 12.30 18.60 14.78
CA ILE A 190 11.53 18.15 13.61
C ILE A 190 10.81 16.81 13.81
N GLY A 191 10.94 16.18 14.99
CA GLY A 191 10.31 14.91 15.28
C GLY A 191 8.79 15.06 15.38
N GLY A 192 8.05 14.27 14.61
CA GLY A 192 6.61 14.40 14.46
C GLY A 192 6.19 15.15 13.20
N ASP A 193 7.04 16.01 12.64
CA ASP A 193 6.68 16.84 11.49
C ASP A 193 6.33 16.00 10.25
N ALA A 194 5.39 16.50 9.46
CA ALA A 194 4.91 15.87 8.24
C ALA A 194 5.01 16.86 7.07
N HIS A 195 5.72 16.45 6.02
CA HIS A 195 5.96 17.24 4.82
C HIS A 195 5.27 16.57 3.63
N PHE A 196 4.55 17.38 2.86
CA PHE A 196 3.81 16.95 1.67
C PHE A 196 4.47 17.58 0.44
N ASP A 197 4.73 16.80 -0.61
CA ASP A 197 5.37 17.34 -1.81
C ASP A 197 4.41 18.28 -2.55
N GLU A 198 4.80 19.55 -2.68
CA GLU A 198 4.01 20.58 -3.39
C GLU A 198 4.15 20.49 -4.91
N ASP A 199 5.08 19.68 -5.43
CA ASP A 199 5.11 19.36 -6.86
C ASP A 199 3.99 18.37 -7.27
N GLU A 200 3.25 17.83 -6.29
CA GLU A 200 2.10 16.95 -6.51
C GLU A 200 0.75 17.68 -6.58
N THR A 201 -0.21 17.10 -7.30
CA THR A 201 -1.58 17.64 -7.35
C THR A 201 -2.43 17.09 -6.19
N TRP A 202 -2.65 17.91 -5.16
CA TRP A 202 -3.43 17.52 -3.98
C TRP A 202 -4.93 17.69 -4.21
N THR A 203 -5.70 16.67 -3.83
CA THR A 203 -7.16 16.71 -4.00
C THR A 203 -7.92 16.10 -2.82
N SER A 204 -9.22 16.36 -2.78
CA SER A 204 -10.17 15.68 -1.89
C SER A 204 -10.78 14.41 -2.50
N GLY A 205 -10.50 14.13 -3.78
CA GLY A 205 -11.05 13.01 -4.55
C GLY A 205 -9.97 12.12 -5.15
N SER A 206 -10.21 11.57 -6.35
CA SER A 206 -9.33 10.62 -7.04
C SER A 206 -8.51 11.23 -8.19
N ASN A 207 -8.72 12.50 -8.53
CA ASN A 207 -8.10 13.17 -9.70
C ASN A 207 -6.73 13.79 -9.34
N GLY A 208 -5.89 13.01 -8.67
CA GLY A 208 -4.64 13.42 -8.04
C GLY A 208 -4.41 12.56 -6.80
N TYR A 209 -3.63 13.06 -5.85
CA TYR A 209 -3.42 12.35 -4.58
C TYR A 209 -4.36 12.87 -3.52
N ASN A 210 -5.02 11.95 -2.82
CA ASN A 210 -5.99 12.31 -1.81
C ASN A 210 -5.27 12.73 -0.53
N LEU A 211 -5.33 14.03 -0.20
CA LEU A 211 -4.59 14.58 0.94
C LEU A 211 -4.99 13.90 2.26
N PHE A 212 -6.25 13.49 2.44
CA PHE A 212 -6.68 12.79 3.64
C PHE A 212 -5.99 11.43 3.79
N LEU A 213 -5.88 10.64 2.71
CA LEU A 213 -5.26 9.32 2.77
C LEU A 213 -3.76 9.43 3.05
N VAL A 214 -3.06 10.30 2.31
CA VAL A 214 -1.61 10.51 2.51
C VAL A 214 -1.35 11.07 3.90
N ALA A 215 -2.10 12.08 4.35
CA ALA A 215 -1.92 12.61 5.71
C ALA A 215 -2.23 11.59 6.80
N ALA A 216 -3.22 10.71 6.60
CA ALA A 216 -3.51 9.65 7.56
C ALA A 216 -2.31 8.70 7.71
N HIS A 217 -1.68 8.31 6.60
CA HIS A 217 -0.45 7.51 6.59
C HIS A 217 0.71 8.24 7.28
N GLU A 218 1.02 9.46 6.85
CA GLU A 218 2.15 10.23 7.43
C GLU A 218 1.96 10.47 8.93
N PHE A 219 0.74 10.68 9.39
CA PHE A 219 0.48 10.82 10.82
C PHE A 219 0.67 9.52 11.60
N GLY A 220 0.58 8.35 10.96
CA GLY A 220 1.02 7.11 11.59
C GLY A 220 2.51 7.16 11.93
N HIS A 221 3.35 7.67 11.02
CA HIS A 221 4.77 7.91 11.29
C HIS A 221 4.99 8.99 12.36
N SER A 222 4.27 10.11 12.29
CA SER A 222 4.29 11.15 13.34
C SER A 222 3.90 10.63 14.73
N LEU A 223 3.21 9.49 14.80
CA LEU A 223 2.83 8.78 16.01
C LEU A 223 3.73 7.58 16.35
N GLY A 224 4.72 7.29 15.50
CA GLY A 224 5.76 6.29 15.76
C GLY A 224 5.53 4.93 15.12
N LEU A 225 4.53 4.79 14.23
CA LEU A 225 4.40 3.62 13.38
C LEU A 225 5.48 3.61 12.30
N LEU A 226 5.88 2.40 11.90
CA LEU A 226 6.71 2.16 10.74
C LEU A 226 5.82 1.67 9.60
N HIS A 227 6.37 1.55 8.40
CA HIS A 227 5.67 0.91 7.31
C HIS A 227 5.28 -0.53 7.65
N SER A 228 4.08 -0.90 7.24
CA SER A 228 3.60 -2.28 7.26
C SER A 228 4.01 -3.01 5.98
N SER A 229 4.20 -4.33 6.09
CA SER A 229 4.34 -5.22 4.94
C SER A 229 3.00 -5.77 4.46
N ASP A 230 1.89 -5.46 5.14
CA ASP A 230 0.54 -5.83 4.73
C ASP A 230 0.04 -4.87 3.64
N PRO A 231 -0.19 -5.32 2.40
CA PRO A 231 -0.66 -4.45 1.31
C PRO A 231 -2.05 -3.82 1.53
N SER A 232 -2.79 -4.29 2.53
CA SER A 232 -4.10 -3.75 2.91
C SER A 232 -4.02 -2.68 4.01
N ALA A 233 -2.87 -2.53 4.68
CA ALA A 233 -2.68 -1.56 5.74
C ALA A 233 -2.61 -0.12 5.19
N LEU A 234 -3.11 0.84 5.97
CA LEU A 234 -2.89 2.26 5.71
C LEU A 234 -1.39 2.55 5.70
N MET A 235 -0.63 1.95 6.62
CA MET A 235 0.83 2.11 6.72
C MET A 235 1.62 1.32 5.67
N TYR A 236 0.99 0.73 4.64
CA TYR A 236 1.71 0.18 3.50
C TYR A 236 2.37 1.30 2.69
N PRO A 237 3.63 1.17 2.19
CA PRO A 237 4.37 2.31 1.65
C PRO A 237 3.79 2.91 0.38
N THR A 238 3.21 2.08 -0.50
CA THR A 238 2.72 2.53 -1.80
C THR A 238 1.32 3.09 -1.69
N TYR A 239 1.07 4.22 -2.36
CA TYR A 239 -0.22 4.87 -2.38
C TYR A 239 -1.27 4.03 -3.11
N HIS A 240 -2.40 3.81 -2.44
CA HIS A 240 -3.60 3.27 -3.04
C HIS A 240 -4.80 4.16 -2.71
N PHE A 241 -5.56 4.55 -3.72
CA PHE A 241 -6.75 5.35 -3.52
C PHE A 241 -7.90 4.49 -2.98
N ILE A 242 -8.43 4.88 -1.82
CA ILE A 242 -9.65 4.34 -1.24
C ILE A 242 -10.64 5.50 -1.14
N GLU A 243 -11.87 5.28 -1.60
CA GLU A 243 -12.93 6.28 -1.50
C GLU A 243 -13.06 6.73 -0.03
N PRO A 244 -12.80 8.02 0.30
CA PRO A 244 -12.73 8.41 1.70
C PRO A 244 -13.99 8.04 2.49
N SER A 245 -15.20 8.11 1.91
CA SER A 245 -16.42 7.71 2.64
C SER A 245 -16.46 6.23 3.04
N GLU A 246 -15.73 5.35 2.35
CA GLU A 246 -15.62 3.92 2.65
C GLU A 246 -14.40 3.59 3.53
N PHE A 247 -13.49 4.55 3.74
CA PHE A 247 -12.26 4.33 4.49
C PHE A 247 -12.54 3.87 5.93
N ARG A 248 -11.88 2.77 6.31
CA ARG A 248 -11.79 2.23 7.67
C ARG A 248 -10.33 1.94 7.94
N LEU A 249 -9.86 2.25 9.14
CA LEU A 249 -8.50 1.92 9.54
C LEU A 249 -8.35 0.39 9.59
N PRO A 250 -7.43 -0.21 8.82
CA PRO A 250 -7.19 -1.65 8.83
C PRO A 250 -6.71 -2.17 10.20
N GLU A 251 -6.94 -3.46 10.46
CA GLU A 251 -6.66 -4.08 11.77
C GLU A 251 -5.16 -4.06 12.12
N ASP A 252 -4.28 -4.24 11.13
CA ASP A 252 -2.83 -4.13 11.31
C ASP A 252 -2.43 -2.76 11.88
N ASP A 253 -2.99 -1.68 11.33
CA ASP A 253 -2.74 -0.31 11.79
C ASP A 253 -3.34 -0.06 13.20
N VAL A 254 -4.52 -0.60 13.48
CA VAL A 254 -5.15 -0.53 14.82
C VAL A 254 -4.27 -1.22 15.85
N ASN A 255 -3.80 -2.43 15.56
CA ASN A 255 -2.94 -3.20 16.44
C ASN A 255 -1.61 -2.49 16.66
N GLY A 256 -1.01 -1.96 15.57
CA GLY A 256 0.21 -1.16 15.62
C GLY A 256 0.07 0.04 16.54
N ILE A 257 -0.95 0.88 16.32
CA ILE A 257 -1.10 2.13 17.09
C ILE A 257 -1.50 1.87 18.55
N GLN A 258 -2.33 0.86 18.80
CA GLN A 258 -2.73 0.50 20.16
C GLN A 258 -1.60 -0.17 20.94
N SER A 259 -0.64 -0.81 20.28
CA SER A 259 0.57 -1.30 20.95
C SER A 259 1.41 -0.17 21.56
N LEU A 260 1.34 1.04 20.97
CA LEU A 260 2.05 2.23 21.45
C LEU A 260 1.25 3.00 22.51
N TYR A 261 -0.06 3.17 22.29
CA TYR A 261 -0.87 4.13 23.06
C TYR A 261 -2.00 3.50 23.88
N GLY A 262 -2.24 2.20 23.72
CA GLY A 262 -3.41 1.49 24.22
C GLY A 262 -4.67 1.78 23.41
N ALA A 263 -5.69 0.96 23.64
CA ALA A 263 -7.03 1.19 23.07
C ALA A 263 -7.74 2.36 23.74
N ARG A 264 -8.64 3.01 23.01
CA ARG A 264 -9.54 4.02 23.54
C ARG A 264 -10.47 3.41 24.58
N THR A 265 -10.26 3.73 25.86
CA THR A 265 -11.21 3.44 26.93
C THR A 265 -12.25 4.56 26.98
N GLU A 266 -13.42 4.35 26.38
CA GLU A 266 -14.61 5.13 26.75
C GLU A 266 -14.99 4.77 28.21
N PRO A 267 -15.58 5.68 28.99
CA PRO A 267 -16.21 5.30 30.26
C PRO A 267 -17.24 4.21 29.98
N SER A 268 -17.06 3.04 30.60
CA SER A 268 -17.84 1.84 30.35
C SER A 268 -19.36 2.08 30.51
N GLU A 269 -20.10 1.99 29.42
CA GLU A 269 -21.48 1.49 29.47
C GLU A 269 -21.40 -0.03 29.74
N PRO A 270 -22.30 -0.63 30.54
CA PRO A 270 -22.13 -1.99 31.06
C PRO A 270 -21.97 -3.02 29.94
N GLU A 271 -20.94 -3.86 30.06
CA GLU A 271 -20.61 -4.97 29.16
C GLU A 271 -21.86 -5.73 28.69
N GLN A 272 -22.18 -5.58 27.40
CA GLN A 272 -22.78 -6.68 26.66
C GLN A 272 -21.65 -7.60 26.18
N PRO A 273 -21.82 -8.93 26.22
CA PRO A 273 -20.76 -9.86 25.89
C PRO A 273 -20.48 -9.77 24.38
N HIS A 274 -19.42 -9.07 24.00
CA HIS A 274 -18.89 -9.09 22.64
C HIS A 274 -18.05 -10.35 22.44
N GLN A 275 -18.48 -11.17 21.49
CA GLN A 275 -17.68 -12.26 20.94
C GLN A 275 -16.51 -11.69 20.13
N PRO A 276 -15.37 -12.39 20.08
CA PRO A 276 -14.22 -11.99 19.28
C PRO A 276 -14.52 -12.21 17.79
N ASP A 277 -14.48 -11.13 17.00
CA ASP A 277 -14.41 -11.22 15.54
C ASP A 277 -12.92 -11.28 15.14
N GLU A 278 -12.43 -12.50 14.94
CA GLU A 278 -11.12 -12.79 14.38
C GLU A 278 -11.21 -12.74 12.85
N THR A 279 -10.31 -11.99 12.20
CA THR A 279 -10.05 -12.08 10.77
C THR A 279 -9.74 -13.55 10.40
N PRO A 280 -10.39 -14.15 9.38
CA PRO A 280 -10.29 -15.59 9.19
C PRO A 280 -8.94 -15.95 8.55
N SER A 281 -8.03 -16.46 9.37
CA SER A 281 -6.96 -17.33 8.88
C SER A 281 -7.59 -18.46 8.05
N ASN A 282 -7.00 -18.75 6.88
CA ASN A 282 -7.50 -19.71 5.88
C ASN A 282 -7.78 -21.14 6.43
N CYS A 283 -7.37 -21.43 7.67
CA CYS A 283 -7.50 -22.73 8.34
C CYS A 283 -8.04 -22.63 9.77
N LEU A 284 -8.88 -21.65 10.12
CA LEU A 284 -9.52 -21.63 11.44
C LEU A 284 -10.54 -22.80 11.57
N PRO A 285 -10.50 -23.58 12.67
CA PRO A 285 -11.37 -24.74 12.84
C PRO A 285 -12.87 -24.41 12.93
N ASN A 286 -13.22 -23.14 13.17
CA ASN A 286 -14.59 -22.64 13.34
C ASN A 286 -15.00 -21.58 12.30
N ILE A 287 -14.31 -21.49 11.16
CA ILE A 287 -14.69 -20.53 10.11
C ILE A 287 -16.12 -20.80 9.61
N THR A 288 -16.89 -19.73 9.44
CA THR A 288 -18.21 -19.77 8.78
C THR A 288 -18.17 -18.93 7.52
N PHE A 289 -18.91 -19.33 6.50
CA PHE A 289 -18.99 -18.61 5.23
C PHE A 289 -20.37 -18.01 5.06
N ASP A 290 -20.42 -16.80 4.53
CA ASP A 290 -21.68 -16.11 4.28
C ASP A 290 -22.37 -16.69 3.03
N ALA A 291 -21.60 -17.16 2.04
CA ALA A 291 -22.09 -17.91 0.89
C ALA A 291 -21.02 -18.84 0.30
N VAL A 292 -21.43 -19.90 -0.39
CA VAL A 292 -20.55 -20.80 -1.15
C VAL A 292 -21.20 -21.11 -2.51
N THR A 293 -20.43 -21.02 -3.60
CA THR A 293 -20.90 -21.37 -4.95
C THR A 293 -19.77 -22.02 -5.76
N THR A 294 -20.12 -22.58 -6.90
CA THR A 294 -19.17 -22.95 -7.94
C THR A 294 -19.05 -21.85 -9.00
N LEU A 295 -17.93 -21.80 -9.71
CA LEU A 295 -17.78 -21.04 -10.95
C LEU A 295 -16.75 -21.76 -11.82
N ARG A 296 -17.15 -22.24 -13.00
CA ARG A 296 -16.27 -22.92 -13.99
C ARG A 296 -15.48 -24.11 -13.40
N GLY A 297 -16.10 -24.83 -12.45
CA GLY A 297 -15.50 -26.00 -11.80
C GLY A 297 -14.56 -25.69 -10.63
N GLU A 298 -14.48 -24.42 -10.22
CA GLU A 298 -13.83 -23.98 -8.98
C GLU A 298 -14.86 -23.72 -7.90
N ILE A 299 -14.45 -23.77 -6.64
CA ILE A 299 -15.32 -23.45 -5.49
C ILE A 299 -14.91 -22.09 -4.94
N LEU A 300 -15.91 -21.22 -4.78
CA LEU A 300 -15.77 -19.89 -4.20
C LEU A 300 -16.48 -19.87 -2.84
N PHE A 301 -15.75 -19.47 -1.80
CA PHE A 301 -16.28 -19.26 -0.45
C PHE A 301 -16.27 -17.76 -0.16
N PHE A 302 -17.40 -17.17 0.22
CA PHE A 302 -17.51 -15.73 0.48
C PHE A 302 -17.63 -15.47 1.99
N LYS A 303 -16.91 -14.45 2.48
CA LYS A 303 -17.04 -13.92 3.84
C LYS A 303 -16.77 -12.42 3.82
N GLU A 304 -17.72 -11.65 4.30
CA GLU A 304 -17.60 -10.20 4.44
C GLU A 304 -17.21 -9.52 3.11
N ASN A 305 -16.01 -8.96 3.00
CA ASN A 305 -15.53 -8.29 1.79
C ASN A 305 -14.63 -9.17 0.89
N SER A 306 -14.39 -10.43 1.30
CA SER A 306 -13.40 -11.31 0.72
C SER A 306 -14.03 -12.61 0.22
N PHE A 307 -13.31 -13.28 -0.68
CA PHE A 307 -13.64 -14.65 -1.07
C PHE A 307 -12.37 -15.49 -1.20
N TRP A 308 -12.52 -16.78 -0.89
CA TRP A 308 -11.52 -17.79 -1.13
C TRP A 308 -11.87 -18.56 -2.38
N ARG A 309 -10.86 -18.78 -3.23
CA ARG A 309 -10.97 -19.54 -4.46
C ARG A 309 -10.17 -20.83 -4.33
N GLN A 310 -10.85 -21.96 -4.37
CA GLN A 310 -10.23 -23.27 -4.36
C GLN A 310 -10.17 -23.86 -5.77
N ILE A 311 -8.95 -24.05 -6.26
CA ILE A 311 -8.69 -24.65 -7.58
C ILE A 311 -8.53 -26.16 -7.41
N SER A 312 -9.35 -26.94 -8.10
CA SER A 312 -9.62 -28.37 -7.84
C SER A 312 -8.42 -29.34 -7.94
N LYS A 313 -7.20 -28.88 -8.28
CA LYS A 313 -6.04 -29.76 -8.53
C LYS A 313 -4.98 -29.78 -7.43
N ASN A 314 -4.82 -28.74 -6.60
CA ASN A 314 -3.70 -28.65 -5.65
C ASN A 314 -4.09 -28.37 -4.19
N SER A 315 -5.38 -28.26 -3.85
CA SER A 315 -5.82 -27.83 -2.50
C SER A 315 -5.28 -26.45 -2.06
N GLU A 316 -4.68 -25.70 -2.98
CA GLU A 316 -4.30 -24.31 -2.75
C GLU A 316 -5.56 -23.44 -2.77
N VAL A 317 -5.61 -22.53 -1.80
CA VAL A 317 -6.73 -21.61 -1.59
C VAL A 317 -6.15 -20.20 -1.69
N GLU A 318 -6.62 -19.44 -2.67
CA GLU A 318 -6.26 -18.04 -2.83
C GLU A 318 -7.34 -17.16 -2.20
N THR A 319 -6.94 -16.11 -1.51
CA THR A 319 -7.85 -15.13 -0.92
C THR A 319 -7.80 -13.83 -1.72
N HIS A 320 -8.96 -13.30 -2.07
CA HIS A 320 -9.11 -12.09 -2.87
C HIS A 320 -10.26 -11.23 -2.33
N PHE A 321 -10.20 -9.92 -2.54
CA PHE A 321 -11.38 -9.07 -2.29
C PHE A 321 -12.44 -9.30 -3.37
N ILE A 322 -13.70 -9.34 -2.97
CA ILE A 322 -14.85 -9.47 -3.88
C ILE A 322 -14.80 -8.34 -4.92
N LYS A 323 -14.52 -7.11 -4.47
CA LYS A 323 -14.46 -5.92 -5.34
C LYS A 323 -13.29 -5.93 -6.33
N THR A 324 -12.24 -6.74 -6.13
CA THR A 324 -11.15 -6.88 -7.11
C THR A 324 -11.65 -7.50 -8.42
N PHE A 325 -12.57 -8.47 -8.32
CA PHE A 325 -13.12 -9.17 -9.49
C PHE A 325 -14.48 -8.60 -9.90
N TRP A 326 -15.28 -8.17 -8.91
CA TRP A 326 -16.64 -7.71 -9.11
C TRP A 326 -16.90 -6.39 -8.35
N PRO A 327 -16.45 -5.24 -8.87
CA PRO A 327 -16.55 -3.95 -8.19
C PRO A 327 -17.98 -3.52 -7.83
N SER A 328 -18.98 -4.01 -8.57
CA SER A 328 -20.40 -3.70 -8.36
C SER A 328 -21.09 -4.56 -7.30
N LEU A 329 -20.44 -5.65 -6.86
CA LEU A 329 -21.03 -6.51 -5.84
C LEU A 329 -20.95 -5.87 -4.45
N PRO A 330 -21.99 -6.06 -3.63
CA PRO A 330 -21.94 -5.62 -2.24
C PRO A 330 -21.13 -6.60 -1.37
N ASN A 331 -20.48 -6.09 -0.32
CA ASN A 331 -19.89 -6.93 0.74
C ASN A 331 -20.99 -7.68 1.52
N HIS A 332 -20.65 -8.68 2.34
CA HIS A 332 -21.56 -9.54 3.11
C HIS A 332 -22.64 -10.18 2.22
N ILE A 333 -22.19 -10.95 1.23
CA ILE A 333 -23.05 -11.74 0.35
C ILE A 333 -23.77 -12.80 1.17
N GLN A 334 -25.08 -12.97 0.99
CA GLN A 334 -25.87 -13.91 1.82
C GLN A 334 -26.16 -15.24 1.13
N ALA A 335 -26.09 -15.29 -0.20
CA ALA A 335 -26.14 -16.51 -0.99
C ALA A 335 -25.54 -16.26 -2.38
N ALA A 336 -25.02 -17.30 -3.00
CA ALA A 336 -24.56 -17.28 -4.38
C ALA A 336 -24.87 -18.63 -5.06
N TYR A 337 -25.13 -18.61 -6.37
CA TYR A 337 -25.41 -19.81 -7.15
C TYR A 337 -24.89 -19.70 -8.59
N GLU A 338 -24.28 -20.77 -9.10
CA GLU A 338 -23.81 -20.84 -10.49
C GLU A 338 -24.93 -21.25 -11.44
N ILE A 339 -25.13 -20.44 -12.48
CA ILE A 339 -25.97 -20.76 -13.62
C ILE A 339 -25.06 -21.32 -14.73
N GLN A 340 -24.78 -22.62 -14.65
CA GLN A 340 -23.77 -23.29 -15.49
C GLN A 340 -24.04 -23.16 -17.00
N ASP A 341 -25.30 -23.16 -17.43
CA ASP A 341 -25.69 -23.01 -18.84
C ASP A 341 -25.40 -21.61 -19.39
N ARG A 342 -25.19 -20.62 -18.51
CA ARG A 342 -24.91 -19.22 -18.87
C ARG A 342 -23.52 -18.74 -18.48
N ASP A 343 -22.73 -19.59 -17.83
CA ASP A 343 -21.39 -19.25 -17.33
C ASP A 343 -21.40 -17.96 -16.48
N GLN A 344 -22.37 -17.90 -15.55
CA GLN A 344 -22.63 -16.75 -14.67
C GLN A 344 -22.91 -17.23 -13.25
N VAL A 345 -22.62 -16.37 -12.26
CA VAL A 345 -23.05 -16.55 -10.87
C VAL A 345 -24.10 -15.50 -10.53
N ILE A 346 -25.17 -15.91 -9.89
CA ILE A 346 -26.14 -15.01 -9.26
C ILE A 346 -25.80 -14.86 -7.78
N VAL A 347 -25.72 -13.60 -7.31
CA VAL A 347 -25.33 -13.23 -5.95
C VAL A 347 -26.50 -12.49 -5.28
N PHE A 348 -26.86 -12.91 -4.07
CA PHE A 348 -28.00 -12.36 -3.31
C PHE A 348 -27.53 -11.59 -2.07
N LYS A 349 -28.14 -10.42 -1.84
CA LYS A 349 -28.02 -9.65 -0.60
C LYS A 349 -29.33 -8.95 -0.26
N GLY A 350 -29.89 -9.28 0.90
CA GLY A 350 -31.20 -8.82 1.33
C GLY A 350 -32.28 -9.27 0.34
N ILE A 351 -32.99 -8.30 -0.21
CA ILE A 351 -34.05 -8.53 -1.21
C ILE A 351 -33.59 -8.32 -2.65
N THR A 352 -32.30 -8.07 -2.88
CA THR A 352 -31.74 -7.80 -4.22
C THR A 352 -30.79 -8.92 -4.65
N PHE A 353 -30.60 -9.05 -5.96
CA PHE A 353 -29.63 -9.95 -6.57
C PHE A 353 -28.92 -9.30 -7.76
N GLN A 354 -27.73 -9.80 -8.09
CA GLN A 354 -26.94 -9.37 -9.24
C GLN A 354 -26.28 -10.58 -9.93
N TYR A 355 -25.98 -10.46 -11.22
CA TYR A 355 -25.25 -11.47 -11.99
C TYR A 355 -23.79 -11.04 -12.14
N VAL A 356 -22.88 -12.00 -12.04
CA VAL A 356 -21.44 -11.82 -12.20
C VAL A 356 -20.77 -12.94 -12.98
#